data_AF-A0A8H7S8D6-F1
#
_entry.id   AF-A0A8H7S8D6-F1
#
_cell.length_a   1.000
_cell.length_b   1.000
_cell.length_c   1.000
_cell.angle_alpha   90.00
_cell.angle_beta   90.00
_cell.angle_gamma   90.00
#
_symmetry.space_group_name_H-M   'P 1'
#
loop_
_entity.id
_entity.type
_entity.pdbx_description
1 polymer ?
#
loop_
_entity_poly.entity_id
_entity_poly.type
_entity_poly.pdbx_seq_one_letter_code
_entity_poly.pdbx_strand_id
1 'polypeptide(L)'
;MKTTFLGLLAAVALVSAAPANSGSDECGALYSQCGGKGWKGTTCCVEGSKCTPQDGNEYYSQCLPAGSAEKPTTPTSKEPSKPTTPASTKPTTTTEVESETSTTTSAASETSSSSSSGYKAISGGASGEGQTTRYWDCCKASCSWPDKADVSAPVGTCKADGVTRLTDNNAQSGCNGGNAYMCNDNQPWAVSDDLSYGFAAASIAGKDEAGWCCGCYELTFSSAGIEGKKMVVQVTNTGGDLGSNHFDIQIPGGGVGIFNGCESQWNAPSSGWGERYGGLTDVSGCSDLPKELQDGCKWRFNWFKNANNPSVSFKEVTCPAELTKKTGCSRN
;
A
#
# COMPACT_ATOMS: atom_id res chain seq x y z
N MET A 1 9.01 -77.41 23.43
CA MET A 1 7.57 -77.21 23.15
C MET A 1 7.46 -76.36 21.90
N LYS A 2 6.79 -76.90 20.87
CA LYS A 2 6.51 -76.23 19.59
C LYS A 2 5.41 -75.20 19.80
N THR A 3 5.57 -73.99 19.28
CA THR A 3 4.42 -73.12 19.01
C THR A 3 4.72 -72.22 17.81
N THR A 4 4.25 -72.68 16.66
CA THR A 4 4.25 -71.96 15.38
C THR A 4 3.06 -71.00 15.40
N PHE A 5 3.31 -69.69 15.33
CA PHE A 5 2.25 -68.70 15.13
C PHE A 5 2.09 -68.40 13.63
N LEU A 6 0.92 -68.75 13.11
CA LEU A 6 0.45 -68.47 11.76
C LEU A 6 0.01 -67.00 11.71
N GLY A 7 0.76 -66.15 11.02
CA GLY A 7 0.41 -64.74 10.78
C GLY A 7 -0.54 -64.61 9.60
N LEU A 8 -1.77 -64.20 9.87
CA LEU A 8 -2.82 -63.92 8.88
C LEU A 8 -2.53 -62.56 8.21
N LEU A 9 -2.25 -62.54 6.91
CA LEU A 9 -2.19 -61.32 6.10
C LEU A 9 -3.62 -60.83 5.82
N ALA A 10 -4.00 -59.70 6.41
CA ALA A 10 -5.17 -58.92 6.00
C ALA A 10 -4.70 -57.79 5.06
N ALA A 11 -5.05 -57.92 3.77
CA ALA A 11 -4.87 -56.85 2.80
C ALA A 11 -5.94 -55.77 3.01
N VAL A 12 -5.54 -54.61 3.51
CA VAL A 12 -6.38 -53.41 3.59
C VAL A 12 -6.28 -52.67 2.25
N ALA A 13 -7.36 -52.69 1.47
CA ALA A 13 -7.48 -51.92 0.25
C ALA A 13 -7.65 -50.42 0.61
N LEU A 14 -6.67 -49.59 0.21
CA LEU A 14 -6.78 -48.13 0.25
C LEU A 14 -7.69 -47.66 -0.90
N VAL A 15 -8.96 -47.37 -0.57
CA VAL A 15 -9.82 -46.56 -1.44
C VAL A 15 -9.31 -45.12 -1.37
N SER A 16 -8.75 -44.63 -2.47
CA SER A 16 -8.41 -43.22 -2.63
C SER A 16 -9.70 -42.42 -2.80
N ALA A 17 -10.14 -41.76 -1.73
CA ALA A 17 -11.14 -40.71 -1.83
C ALA A 17 -10.47 -39.47 -2.44
N ALA A 18 -10.90 -39.10 -3.65
CA ALA A 18 -10.62 -37.78 -4.19
C ALA A 18 -11.21 -36.73 -3.23
N PRO A 19 -10.51 -35.62 -2.92
CA PRO A 19 -11.14 -34.54 -2.17
C PRO A 19 -12.29 -33.97 -3.00
N ALA A 20 -13.50 -34.12 -2.48
CA ALA A 20 -14.66 -33.36 -2.92
C ALA A 20 -14.33 -31.87 -2.74
N ASN A 21 -14.50 -31.11 -3.81
CA ASN A 21 -14.41 -29.66 -3.81
C ASN A 21 -15.51 -29.10 -2.90
N SER A 22 -15.17 -28.87 -1.64
CA SER A 22 -16.00 -28.16 -0.67
C SER A 22 -16.14 -26.71 -1.12
N GLY A 23 -17.19 -26.41 -1.89
CA GLY A 23 -17.74 -25.07 -1.90
C GLY A 23 -18.19 -24.77 -0.48
N SER A 24 -17.43 -23.93 0.23
CA SER A 24 -17.79 -23.50 1.58
C SER A 24 -19.05 -22.65 1.50
N ASP A 25 -20.15 -23.20 2.01
CA ASP A 25 -21.37 -22.49 2.43
C ASP A 25 -21.08 -21.55 3.62
N GLU A 26 -20.04 -20.73 3.51
CA GLU A 26 -19.67 -19.73 4.51
C GLU A 26 -19.88 -18.34 3.91
N CYS A 27 -20.57 -17.49 4.67
CA CYS A 27 -20.77 -16.11 4.26
C CYS A 27 -19.45 -15.36 4.28
N GLY A 28 -19.29 -14.41 3.36
CA GLY A 28 -18.11 -13.57 3.26
C GLY A 28 -17.84 -12.87 4.59
N ALA A 29 -16.61 -12.97 5.07
CA ALA A 29 -16.15 -12.23 6.23
C ALA A 29 -16.39 -10.72 6.04
N LEU A 30 -16.39 -9.97 7.15
CA LEU A 30 -16.47 -8.51 7.10
C LEU A 30 -15.35 -7.98 6.19
N TYR A 31 -15.71 -7.07 5.28
CA TYR A 31 -14.86 -6.51 4.22
C TYR A 31 -14.45 -7.46 3.08
N SER A 32 -14.91 -8.69 3.05
CA SER A 32 -14.74 -9.56 1.89
C SER A 32 -15.62 -9.14 0.71
N GLN A 33 -15.18 -9.44 -0.51
CA GLN A 33 -16.01 -9.30 -1.70
C GLN A 33 -17.20 -10.27 -1.61
N CYS A 34 -18.40 -9.72 -1.78
CA CYS A 34 -19.66 -10.45 -1.71
C CYS A 34 -20.51 -10.26 -2.97
N GLY A 35 -20.01 -9.52 -3.96
CA GLY A 35 -20.75 -9.24 -5.18
C GLY A 35 -19.96 -8.40 -6.18
N GLY A 36 -20.66 -8.02 -7.25
CA GLY A 36 -20.10 -7.34 -8.40
C GLY A 36 -20.25 -8.14 -9.69
N LYS A 37 -20.23 -7.46 -10.83
CA LYS A 37 -20.37 -8.07 -12.15
C LYS A 37 -19.26 -9.11 -12.41
N GLY A 38 -19.68 -10.35 -12.67
CA GLY A 38 -18.77 -11.48 -12.91
C GLY A 38 -18.27 -12.20 -11.64
N TRP A 39 -18.68 -11.77 -10.45
CA TRP A 39 -18.34 -12.44 -9.19
C TRP A 39 -18.98 -13.84 -9.11
N LYS A 40 -18.16 -14.85 -8.76
CA LYS A 40 -18.58 -16.26 -8.60
C LYS A 40 -18.40 -16.79 -7.17
N GLY A 41 -17.97 -15.93 -6.24
CA GLY A 41 -17.76 -16.30 -4.84
C GLY A 41 -19.02 -16.15 -3.99
N THR A 42 -18.86 -16.20 -2.67
CA THR A 42 -19.97 -16.06 -1.71
C THR A 42 -20.70 -14.72 -1.89
N THR A 43 -22.03 -14.73 -1.74
CA THR A 43 -22.90 -13.55 -1.93
C THR A 43 -23.57 -13.07 -0.65
N CYS A 44 -23.40 -13.81 0.44
CA CYS A 44 -23.84 -13.40 1.77
C CYS A 44 -22.65 -12.89 2.59
N CYS A 45 -22.95 -12.17 3.66
CA CYS A 45 -21.97 -11.61 4.59
C CYS A 45 -22.18 -12.14 5.99
N VAL A 46 -21.11 -12.20 6.80
CA VAL A 46 -21.19 -12.59 8.21
C VAL A 46 -22.21 -11.72 8.96
N GLU A 47 -22.78 -12.28 10.04
CA GLU A 47 -23.82 -11.62 10.83
C GLU A 47 -23.38 -10.22 11.28
N GLY A 48 -24.31 -9.25 11.23
CA GLY A 48 -24.00 -7.85 11.51
C GLY A 48 -23.40 -7.07 10.33
N SER A 49 -23.31 -7.66 9.14
CA SER A 49 -22.84 -7.00 7.93
C SER A 49 -23.72 -7.23 6.70
N LYS A 50 -23.65 -6.33 5.72
CA LYS A 50 -24.46 -6.32 4.50
C LYS A 50 -23.56 -6.14 3.28
N CYS A 51 -23.85 -6.92 2.24
CA CYS A 51 -23.17 -6.76 0.96
C CYS A 51 -23.57 -5.43 0.31
N THR A 52 -22.63 -4.50 0.22
CA THR A 52 -22.86 -3.13 -0.24
C THR A 52 -22.04 -2.86 -1.50
N PRO A 53 -22.68 -2.51 -2.63
CA PRO A 53 -21.98 -2.06 -3.84
C PRO A 53 -21.09 -0.86 -3.52
N GLN A 54 -19.88 -0.81 -4.08
CA GLN A 54 -19.01 0.34 -3.91
C GLN A 54 -19.33 1.40 -4.96
N ASP A 55 -19.44 2.66 -4.53
CA ASP A 55 -19.76 3.78 -5.42
C ASP A 55 -18.74 3.88 -6.57
N GLY A 56 -19.24 3.96 -7.79
CA GLY A 56 -18.40 4.03 -9.00
C GLY A 56 -17.80 2.69 -9.46
N ASN A 57 -18.16 1.55 -8.84
CA ASN A 57 -17.65 0.24 -9.24
C ASN A 57 -18.75 -0.85 -9.33
N GLU A 58 -19.26 -1.11 -10.53
CA GLU A 58 -20.25 -2.17 -10.79
C GLU A 58 -19.70 -3.60 -10.64
N TYR A 59 -18.37 -3.76 -10.63
CA TYR A 59 -17.67 -5.04 -10.55
C TYR A 59 -17.35 -5.47 -9.12
N TYR A 60 -17.68 -4.65 -8.12
CA TYR A 60 -17.26 -4.91 -6.74
C TYR A 60 -18.30 -4.47 -5.69
N SER A 61 -18.74 -5.44 -4.90
CA SER A 61 -19.54 -5.23 -3.68
C SER A 61 -18.85 -5.87 -2.49
N GLN A 62 -18.92 -5.22 -1.33
CA GLN A 62 -18.18 -5.60 -0.13
C GLN A 62 -19.09 -5.76 1.09
N CYS A 63 -18.79 -6.73 1.97
CA CYS A 63 -19.47 -6.88 3.25
C CYS A 63 -19.12 -5.72 4.19
N LEU A 64 -20.07 -4.83 4.48
CA LEU A 64 -19.89 -3.69 5.38
C LEU A 64 -20.78 -3.81 6.62
N PRO A 65 -20.42 -3.24 7.79
CA PRO A 65 -21.26 -3.31 8.98
C PRO A 65 -22.68 -2.78 8.74
N ALA A 66 -23.70 -3.53 9.15
CA ALA A 66 -25.11 -3.16 9.06
C ALA A 66 -25.44 -2.14 10.17
N GLY A 67 -24.85 -0.95 10.09
CA GLY A 67 -25.02 0.12 11.09
C GLY A 67 -24.96 1.53 10.53
N SER A 68 -24.58 1.70 9.27
CA SER A 68 -24.63 2.99 8.57
C SER A 68 -25.92 3.05 7.77
N ALA A 69 -27.00 3.44 8.44
CA ALA A 69 -28.25 3.81 7.79
C ALA A 69 -27.97 4.79 6.64
N GLU A 70 -28.66 4.56 5.52
CA GLU A 70 -28.73 5.45 4.37
C GLU A 70 -28.82 6.92 4.81
N LYS A 71 -27.95 7.76 4.25
CA LYS A 71 -28.12 9.21 4.34
C LYS A 71 -29.45 9.58 3.65
N PRO A 72 -30.35 10.35 4.30
CA PRO A 72 -31.64 10.70 3.73
C PRO A 72 -31.47 11.56 2.48
N THR A 73 -32.00 11.07 1.35
CA THR A 73 -32.20 11.85 0.12
C THR A 73 -33.24 12.93 0.36
N THR A 74 -32.82 14.20 0.30
CA THR A 74 -33.72 15.36 0.28
C THR A 74 -34.46 15.42 -1.07
N PRO A 75 -35.79 15.59 -1.11
CA PRO A 75 -36.51 15.66 -2.38
C PRO A 75 -36.25 17.01 -3.06
N THR A 76 -35.64 16.98 -4.25
CA THR A 76 -35.55 18.15 -5.13
C THR A 76 -36.89 18.37 -5.80
N SER A 77 -37.57 19.45 -5.43
CA SER A 77 -38.79 19.94 -6.07
C SER A 77 -38.46 20.54 -7.45
N LYS A 78 -39.12 20.01 -8.48
CA LYS A 78 -39.16 20.56 -9.84
C LYS A 78 -40.33 21.54 -9.94
N GLU A 79 -40.11 22.80 -10.34
CA GLU A 79 -40.92 23.55 -11.32
C GLU A 79 -40.34 24.98 -11.60
N PRO A 80 -40.80 25.74 -12.62
CA PRO A 80 -40.27 25.78 -13.98
C PRO A 80 -39.55 27.10 -14.35
N SER A 81 -38.63 27.00 -15.31
CA SER A 81 -37.89 28.13 -15.89
C SER A 81 -38.73 28.93 -16.89
N LYS A 82 -38.75 30.27 -16.76
CA LYS A 82 -39.20 31.22 -17.80
C LYS A 82 -37.99 32.05 -18.28
N PRO A 83 -37.93 32.45 -19.56
CA PRO A 83 -36.69 32.86 -20.23
C PRO A 83 -36.45 34.37 -20.09
N THR A 84 -35.18 34.77 -20.12
CA THR A 84 -34.81 36.15 -20.41
C THR A 84 -33.58 36.19 -21.31
N THR A 85 -33.68 37.10 -22.27
CA THR A 85 -33.01 37.27 -23.57
C THR A 85 -31.50 37.60 -23.48
N PRO A 86 -30.69 37.28 -24.51
CA PRO A 86 -29.28 37.65 -24.62
C PRO A 86 -29.06 38.97 -25.39
N ALA A 87 -28.17 39.82 -24.88
CA ALA A 87 -27.50 40.95 -25.57
C ALA A 87 -26.32 41.37 -24.68
N SER A 88 -25.13 41.79 -25.13
CA SER A 88 -24.66 42.25 -26.43
C SER A 88 -23.13 42.11 -26.50
N THR A 89 -22.66 41.86 -27.72
CA THR A 89 -21.31 41.96 -28.29
C THR A 89 -20.65 43.34 -28.13
N LYS A 90 -19.29 43.36 -28.05
CA LYS A 90 -18.38 44.06 -29.00
C LYS A 90 -16.89 43.79 -28.67
N PRO A 91 -15.91 44.16 -29.53
CA PRO A 91 -14.78 43.30 -29.93
C PRO A 91 -13.46 43.86 -29.39
N THR A 92 -12.32 43.25 -29.73
CA THR A 92 -10.98 43.88 -29.98
C THR A 92 -9.98 42.73 -30.10
N THR A 93 -9.64 42.29 -31.32
CA THR A 93 -8.56 42.76 -32.21
C THR A 93 -7.40 41.78 -32.19
N THR A 94 -7.23 41.17 -33.36
CA THR A 94 -6.17 40.32 -33.88
C THR A 94 -4.78 40.91 -33.68
N THR A 95 -3.79 40.08 -33.35
CA THR A 95 -2.45 40.21 -33.94
C THR A 95 -1.88 38.81 -34.15
N GLU A 96 -1.84 38.45 -35.42
CA GLU A 96 -1.23 37.27 -36.02
C GLU A 96 0.21 37.65 -36.37
N VAL A 97 1.18 36.82 -35.98
CA VAL A 97 2.51 36.82 -36.59
C VAL A 97 2.92 35.36 -36.82
N GLU A 98 2.85 35.00 -38.10
CA GLU A 98 3.44 33.85 -38.78
C GLU A 98 4.98 33.96 -38.71
N SER A 99 5.75 32.93 -38.35
CA SER A 99 6.42 31.91 -39.20
C SER A 99 7.74 31.63 -38.44
N GLU A 100 8.31 30.43 -38.31
CA GLU A 100 8.89 29.64 -39.40
C GLU A 100 9.05 28.17 -39.00
N THR A 101 8.93 27.34 -40.02
CA THR A 101 9.20 25.90 -40.08
C THR A 101 10.68 25.60 -39.94
N SER A 102 11.03 24.58 -39.15
CA SER A 102 12.23 23.77 -39.41
C SER A 102 11.99 22.31 -39.01
N THR A 103 11.82 21.49 -40.04
CA THR A 103 11.86 20.03 -40.02
C THR A 103 13.28 19.53 -39.80
N THR A 104 13.50 18.63 -38.85
CA THR A 104 14.57 17.62 -38.95
C THR A 104 14.15 16.32 -38.28
N THR A 105 13.98 15.32 -39.13
CA THR A 105 13.94 13.88 -38.86
C THR A 105 15.32 13.37 -38.43
N SER A 106 15.40 12.60 -37.35
CA SER A 106 16.37 11.50 -37.10
C SER A 106 15.98 10.84 -35.76
N ALA A 107 15.38 9.65 -35.78
CA ALA A 107 16.07 8.35 -35.78
C ALA A 107 16.70 8.02 -34.41
N ALA A 108 16.26 6.88 -33.88
CA ALA A 108 16.61 6.31 -32.60
C ALA A 108 18.11 6.29 -32.32
N SER A 109 18.45 6.52 -31.06
CA SER A 109 19.54 5.81 -30.39
C SER A 109 19.21 5.75 -28.91
N GLU A 110 18.90 4.54 -28.47
CA GLU A 110 18.97 4.12 -27.09
C GLU A 110 20.36 4.52 -26.56
N THR A 111 20.40 5.51 -25.69
CA THR A 111 21.55 5.74 -24.84
C THR A 111 21.02 5.81 -23.43
N SER A 112 21.14 4.66 -22.79
CA SER A 112 21.05 4.44 -21.36
C SER A 112 21.84 5.51 -20.60
N SER A 113 21.13 6.57 -20.22
CA SER A 113 21.59 7.52 -19.21
C SER A 113 21.54 6.81 -17.86
N SER A 114 22.57 6.00 -17.60
CA SER A 114 22.88 5.57 -16.23
C SER A 114 23.35 6.79 -15.44
N SER A 115 22.39 7.59 -14.96
CA SER A 115 22.54 8.13 -13.62
C SER A 115 22.81 6.91 -12.75
N SER A 116 24.02 6.78 -12.20
CA SER A 116 24.35 5.65 -11.33
C SER A 116 23.44 5.72 -10.12
N SER A 117 22.30 5.06 -10.21
CA SER A 117 21.39 4.82 -9.11
C SER A 117 22.24 4.33 -7.94
N GLY A 118 22.09 4.92 -6.75
CA GLY A 118 22.86 4.59 -5.54
C GLY A 118 22.65 3.16 -5.01
N TYR A 119 22.16 2.27 -5.86
CA TYR A 119 21.82 0.87 -5.61
C TYR A 119 22.06 0.03 -6.87
N LYS A 120 22.22 -1.29 -6.68
CA LYS A 120 22.42 -2.28 -7.74
C LYS A 120 21.50 -3.48 -7.49
N ALA A 121 21.03 -4.11 -8.56
CA ALA A 121 20.31 -5.39 -8.45
C ALA A 121 21.18 -6.45 -7.77
N ILE A 122 20.58 -7.23 -6.87
CA ILE A 122 21.24 -8.36 -6.22
C ILE A 122 21.06 -9.59 -7.12
N SER A 123 22.18 -10.19 -7.53
CA SER A 123 22.15 -11.41 -8.35
C SER A 123 21.47 -12.55 -7.59
N GLY A 124 20.43 -13.14 -8.18
CA GLY A 124 19.61 -14.17 -7.53
C GLY A 124 18.69 -13.65 -6.42
N GLY A 125 18.60 -12.32 -6.24
CA GLY A 125 17.64 -11.70 -5.33
C GLY A 125 16.19 -11.89 -5.80
N ALA A 126 15.24 -11.74 -4.88
CA ALA A 126 13.83 -11.89 -5.21
C ALA A 126 13.38 -10.87 -6.25
N SER A 127 12.55 -11.30 -7.17
CA SER A 127 11.97 -10.45 -8.22
C SER A 127 10.65 -11.04 -8.70
N GLY A 128 9.85 -10.22 -9.37
CA GLY A 128 8.58 -10.66 -9.95
C GLY A 128 7.60 -9.51 -10.10
N GLU A 129 6.34 -9.87 -10.37
CA GLU A 129 5.22 -8.93 -10.31
C GLU A 129 4.66 -8.87 -8.88
N GLY A 130 4.11 -7.72 -8.54
CA GLY A 130 3.50 -7.46 -7.25
C GLY A 130 2.41 -6.40 -7.32
N GLN A 131 1.71 -6.25 -6.21
CA GLN A 131 0.72 -5.20 -6.01
C GLN A 131 1.23 -4.19 -4.98
N THR A 132 0.57 -3.03 -4.91
CA THR A 132 0.85 -2.06 -3.86
C THR A 132 -0.42 -1.57 -3.17
N THR A 133 -0.25 -1.15 -1.93
CA THR A 133 -1.22 -0.35 -1.17
C THR A 133 -0.47 0.83 -0.54
N ARG A 134 -1.16 1.57 0.33
CA ARG A 134 -0.61 2.71 1.05
C ARG A 134 -1.14 2.71 2.48
N TYR A 135 -0.26 3.04 3.43
CA TYR A 135 -0.64 3.15 4.83
C TYR A 135 0.25 4.10 5.62
N TRP A 136 -0.25 4.56 6.75
CA TRP A 136 0.53 5.14 7.83
C TRP A 136 -0.27 5.03 9.12
N ASP A 137 0.06 4.02 9.92
CA ASP A 137 -0.65 3.69 11.18
C ASP A 137 0.08 4.19 12.43
N CYS A 138 1.25 4.81 12.24
CA CYS A 138 2.16 5.29 13.28
C CYS A 138 2.78 4.20 14.17
N CYS A 139 2.47 2.93 13.95
CA CYS A 139 2.93 1.83 14.80
C CYS A 139 4.45 1.65 14.73
N LYS A 140 5.02 1.08 15.79
CA LYS A 140 6.35 0.48 15.70
C LYS A 140 6.32 -0.62 14.63
N ALA A 141 7.23 -0.51 13.65
CA ALA A 141 7.34 -1.45 12.55
C ALA A 141 7.84 -2.82 13.04
N SER A 142 7.43 -3.92 12.41
CA SER A 142 7.81 -5.28 12.84
C SER A 142 9.32 -5.55 12.76
N CYS A 143 10.03 -5.01 11.76
CA CYS A 143 11.49 -5.12 11.65
C CYS A 143 12.25 -4.23 12.67
N SER A 144 11.53 -3.53 13.55
CA SER A 144 12.11 -2.77 14.67
C SER A 144 12.32 -3.62 15.91
N TRP A 145 11.83 -4.86 15.90
CA TRP A 145 12.10 -5.81 16.98
C TRP A 145 13.47 -6.49 16.76
N PRO A 146 14.21 -6.78 17.85
CA PRO A 146 15.42 -7.59 17.77
C PRO A 146 15.16 -8.97 17.16
N ASP A 147 16.22 -9.58 16.61
CA ASP A 147 16.25 -10.97 16.13
C ASP A 147 15.24 -11.32 15.01
N LYS A 148 14.68 -10.31 14.33
CA LYS A 148 13.80 -10.51 13.18
C LYS A 148 14.52 -10.85 11.88
N ALA A 149 15.76 -10.40 11.72
CA ALA A 149 16.62 -10.68 10.59
C ALA A 149 18.09 -10.51 10.99
N ASP A 150 19.00 -11.05 10.18
CA ASP A 150 20.45 -10.81 10.31
C ASP A 150 20.81 -9.41 9.78
N VAL A 151 20.90 -8.44 10.70
CA VAL A 151 21.06 -7.01 10.40
C VAL A 151 22.02 -6.33 11.36
N SER A 152 22.55 -5.18 10.95
CA SER A 152 23.44 -4.32 11.76
C SER A 152 22.77 -3.83 13.05
N ALA A 153 21.50 -3.48 12.97
CA ALA A 153 20.61 -3.12 14.06
C ALA A 153 19.16 -3.20 13.54
N PRO A 154 18.14 -3.43 14.38
CA PRO A 154 16.74 -3.32 13.98
C PRO A 154 16.39 -1.92 13.45
N VAL A 155 15.27 -1.79 12.74
CA VAL A 155 14.75 -0.48 12.34
C VAL A 155 14.54 0.40 13.58
N GLY A 156 15.15 1.58 13.59
CA GLY A 156 15.05 2.52 14.69
C GLY A 156 13.63 3.06 14.85
N THR A 157 13.18 3.15 16.11
CA THR A 157 11.86 3.72 16.49
C THR A 157 12.03 5.07 17.15
N CYS A 158 10.94 5.83 17.21
CA CYS A 158 10.91 7.15 17.81
C CYS A 158 9.91 7.22 18.95
N LYS A 159 10.11 8.20 19.84
CA LYS A 159 9.10 8.65 20.79
C LYS A 159 7.92 9.30 20.05
N ALA A 160 6.91 9.74 20.80
CA ALA A 160 5.70 10.34 20.23
C ALA A 160 5.98 11.55 19.33
N ASP A 161 7.04 12.33 19.59
CA ASP A 161 7.48 13.44 18.71
C ASP A 161 7.91 12.99 17.29
N GLY A 162 8.11 11.69 17.07
CA GLY A 162 8.52 11.09 15.81
C GLY A 162 9.96 11.42 15.39
N VAL A 163 10.76 12.05 16.26
CA VAL A 163 12.14 12.50 15.98
C VAL A 163 13.13 11.93 16.99
N THR A 164 12.78 11.93 18.27
CA THR A 164 13.67 11.44 19.32
C THR A 164 13.75 9.93 19.25
N ARG A 165 14.91 9.42 18.81
CA ARG A 165 15.18 7.98 18.70
C ARG A 165 15.10 7.30 20.07
N LEU A 166 14.45 6.15 20.10
CA LEU A 166 14.50 5.23 21.24
C LEU A 166 15.73 4.34 21.10
N THR A 167 16.45 4.16 22.21
CA THR A 167 17.60 3.24 22.29
C THR A 167 17.19 1.83 22.70
N ASP A 168 16.01 1.68 23.31
CA ASP A 168 15.46 0.39 23.70
C ASP A 168 14.64 -0.21 22.55
N ASN A 169 15.25 -1.14 21.82
CA ASN A 169 14.57 -1.87 20.74
C ASN A 169 13.47 -2.81 21.25
N ASN A 170 13.38 -3.08 22.55
CA ASN A 170 12.30 -3.85 23.17
C ASN A 170 11.14 -2.97 23.65
N ALA A 171 11.23 -1.64 23.51
CA ALA A 171 10.13 -0.75 23.86
C ALA A 171 8.84 -1.15 23.12
N GLN A 172 7.73 -1.20 23.87
CA GLN A 172 6.44 -1.62 23.33
C GLN A 172 5.91 -0.62 22.30
N SER A 173 5.24 -1.12 21.28
CA SER A 173 4.58 -0.32 20.24
C SER A 173 3.50 0.58 20.86
N GLY A 174 3.40 1.83 20.40
CA GLY A 174 2.28 2.72 20.74
C GLY A 174 0.91 2.16 20.33
N CYS A 175 0.87 1.27 19.34
CA CYS A 175 -0.34 0.54 18.94
C CYS A 175 -0.75 -0.57 19.93
N ASN A 176 0.11 -0.87 20.90
CA ASN A 176 -0.13 -1.85 21.96
C ASN A 176 0.10 -1.23 23.35
N GLY A 177 -0.16 0.07 23.49
CA GLY A 177 -0.07 0.79 24.78
C GLY A 177 1.34 1.18 25.23
N GLY A 178 2.34 1.02 24.36
CA GLY A 178 3.72 1.45 24.61
C GLY A 178 4.01 2.88 24.16
N ASN A 179 5.29 3.19 23.96
CA ASN A 179 5.77 4.53 23.60
C ASN A 179 6.70 4.56 22.38
N ALA A 180 6.81 3.45 21.65
CA ALA A 180 7.57 3.35 20.41
C ALA A 180 6.67 3.50 19.19
N TYR A 181 7.03 4.45 18.33
CA TYR A 181 6.29 4.82 17.12
C TYR A 181 7.21 4.79 15.90
N MET A 182 6.60 4.82 14.71
CA MET A 182 7.31 5.06 13.47
C MET A 182 8.00 6.43 13.51
N CYS A 183 9.24 6.50 13.03
CA CYS A 183 9.96 7.77 12.92
C CYS A 183 9.47 8.59 11.72
N ASN A 184 9.42 9.92 11.88
CA ASN A 184 9.00 10.85 10.83
C ASN A 184 9.90 10.75 9.60
N ASP A 185 11.17 10.41 9.73
CA ASP A 185 12.07 10.29 8.58
C ASP A 185 11.90 9.01 7.76
N ASN A 186 11.00 8.10 8.17
CA ASN A 186 10.55 6.93 7.40
C ASN A 186 9.40 7.26 6.42
N GLN A 187 9.35 8.50 5.95
CA GLN A 187 8.45 8.98 4.89
C GLN A 187 9.07 8.80 3.49
N PRO A 188 8.26 8.76 2.42
CA PRO A 188 8.74 8.70 1.05
C PRO A 188 9.14 10.09 0.53
N TRP A 189 10.07 10.13 -0.43
CA TRP A 189 10.49 11.37 -1.08
C TRP A 189 10.94 11.15 -2.52
N ALA A 190 10.82 12.20 -3.34
CA ALA A 190 11.31 12.21 -4.71
C ALA A 190 12.82 12.47 -4.75
N VAL A 191 13.55 11.66 -5.50
CA VAL A 191 14.97 11.84 -5.83
C VAL A 191 15.11 12.58 -7.16
N SER A 192 14.24 12.24 -8.11
CA SER A 192 14.06 12.93 -9.38
C SER A 192 12.60 12.78 -9.82
N ASP A 193 12.24 13.28 -11.01
CA ASP A 193 10.89 13.10 -11.54
C ASP A 193 10.52 11.62 -11.75
N ASP A 194 11.50 10.74 -11.97
CA ASP A 194 11.27 9.31 -12.27
C ASP A 194 11.77 8.34 -11.20
N LEU A 195 12.43 8.84 -10.15
CA LEU A 195 12.90 8.05 -9.03
C LEU A 195 12.43 8.62 -7.69
N SER A 196 11.84 7.77 -6.86
CA SER A 196 11.60 8.03 -5.43
C SER A 196 12.28 7.01 -4.54
N TYR A 197 12.50 7.39 -3.29
CA TYR A 197 12.87 6.49 -2.20
C TYR A 197 11.78 6.51 -1.12
N GLY A 198 11.69 5.42 -0.37
CA GLY A 198 10.79 5.35 0.77
C GLY A 198 10.83 4.00 1.46
N PHE A 199 9.74 3.66 2.11
CA PHE A 199 9.66 2.49 2.98
C PHE A 199 8.35 1.78 2.78
N ALA A 200 8.30 0.49 3.10
CA ALA A 200 7.10 -0.31 2.93
C ALA A 200 6.98 -1.39 4.01
N ALA A 201 5.75 -1.83 4.26
CA ALA A 201 5.51 -3.18 4.71
C ALA A 201 5.52 -4.12 3.50
N ALA A 202 5.97 -5.36 3.67
CA ALA A 202 5.94 -6.32 2.56
C ALA A 202 5.52 -7.72 2.97
N SER A 203 5.07 -8.48 1.97
CA SER A 203 4.90 -9.92 1.97
C SER A 203 5.42 -10.44 0.63
N ILE A 204 6.54 -11.17 0.64
CA ILE A 204 7.27 -11.54 -0.57
C ILE A 204 7.26 -13.06 -0.73
N ALA A 205 6.86 -13.54 -1.91
CA ALA A 205 6.77 -14.95 -2.23
C ALA A 205 8.08 -15.68 -1.96
N GLY A 206 8.02 -16.80 -1.23
CA GLY A 206 9.19 -17.64 -0.94
C GLY A 206 10.17 -17.04 0.08
N LYS A 207 9.81 -15.93 0.74
CA LYS A 207 10.55 -15.37 1.87
C LYS A 207 9.67 -15.38 3.12
N ASP A 208 10.31 -15.23 4.27
CA ASP A 208 9.70 -14.90 5.55
C ASP A 208 10.21 -13.53 6.02
N GLU A 209 9.83 -13.14 7.24
CA GLU A 209 10.26 -11.87 7.83
C GLU A 209 11.78 -11.71 7.89
N ALA A 210 12.51 -12.78 8.19
CA ALA A 210 13.97 -12.78 8.16
C ALA A 210 14.54 -12.55 6.75
N GLY A 211 13.84 -13.01 5.72
CA GLY A 211 14.21 -12.85 4.32
C GLY A 211 13.97 -11.47 3.72
N TRP A 212 13.02 -10.68 4.23
CA TRP A 212 12.72 -9.33 3.70
C TRP A 212 13.05 -8.18 4.63
N CYS A 213 13.11 -8.37 5.95
CA CYS A 213 13.35 -7.25 6.86
C CYS A 213 14.65 -6.51 6.52
N CYS A 214 14.53 -5.20 6.40
CA CYS A 214 15.60 -4.27 6.01
C CYS A 214 16.22 -4.51 4.62
N GLY A 215 15.67 -5.44 3.83
CA GLY A 215 15.99 -5.59 2.41
C GLY A 215 15.40 -4.44 1.60
N CYS A 216 16.04 -4.14 0.47
CA CYS A 216 15.58 -3.10 -0.43
C CYS A 216 15.14 -3.65 -1.78
N TYR A 217 14.12 -3.04 -2.35
CA TYR A 217 13.51 -3.46 -3.61
C TYR A 217 13.29 -2.24 -4.50
N GLU A 218 13.75 -2.31 -5.75
CA GLU A 218 13.29 -1.38 -6.78
C GLU A 218 11.93 -1.86 -7.27
N LEU A 219 10.93 -1.02 -7.11
CA LEU A 219 9.59 -1.15 -7.68
C LEU A 219 9.56 -0.33 -8.97
N THR A 220 9.18 -0.94 -10.08
CA THR A 220 8.85 -0.24 -11.33
C THR A 220 7.35 -0.31 -11.52
N PHE A 221 6.68 0.83 -11.44
CA PHE A 221 5.22 0.90 -11.57
C PHE A 221 4.78 0.54 -12.98
N SER A 222 3.72 -0.26 -13.08
CA SER A 222 3.16 -0.78 -14.34
C SER A 222 1.70 -0.39 -14.56
N SER A 223 1.09 0.39 -13.66
CA SER A 223 -0.28 0.91 -13.84
C SER A 223 -0.54 2.23 -13.10
N ALA A 224 -1.80 2.70 -13.17
CA ALA A 224 -2.37 3.85 -12.47
C ALA A 224 -1.75 5.23 -12.83
N GLY A 225 -1.29 5.40 -14.08
CA GLY A 225 -0.88 6.71 -14.61
C GLY A 225 0.51 7.18 -14.16
N ILE A 226 1.29 6.28 -13.56
CA ILE A 226 2.69 6.50 -13.17
C ILE A 226 3.62 5.41 -13.73
N GLU A 227 3.21 4.77 -14.83
CA GLU A 227 3.93 3.68 -15.47
C GLU A 227 5.39 4.07 -15.80
N GLY A 228 6.32 3.16 -15.53
CA GLY A 228 7.75 3.36 -15.76
C GLY A 228 8.48 4.15 -14.67
N LYS A 229 7.78 4.88 -13.80
CA LYS A 229 8.40 5.48 -12.61
C LYS A 229 8.93 4.39 -11.68
N LYS A 230 10.01 4.72 -10.97
CA LYS A 230 10.70 3.79 -10.08
C LYS A 230 10.68 4.29 -8.65
N MET A 231 10.49 3.37 -7.72
CA MET A 231 10.63 3.64 -6.29
C MET A 231 11.52 2.58 -5.67
N VAL A 232 12.59 2.96 -4.97
CA VAL A 232 13.32 2.01 -4.12
C VAL A 232 12.80 2.11 -2.70
N VAL A 233 12.29 1.00 -2.19
CA VAL A 233 11.78 0.90 -0.83
C VAL A 233 12.71 0.05 0.03
N GLN A 234 12.91 0.44 1.28
CA GLN A 234 13.38 -0.47 2.32
C GLN A 234 12.18 -1.07 3.05
N VAL A 235 12.16 -2.39 3.20
CA VAL A 235 11.10 -3.08 3.93
C VAL A 235 11.37 -2.95 5.43
N THR A 236 10.47 -2.29 6.15
CA THR A 236 10.59 -2.07 7.61
C THR A 236 9.52 -2.79 8.40
N ASN A 237 8.50 -3.33 7.74
CA ASN A 237 7.37 -3.99 8.37
C ASN A 237 6.92 -5.21 7.55
N THR A 238 6.18 -6.11 8.19
CA THR A 238 5.50 -7.23 7.54
C THR A 238 4.03 -6.88 7.31
N GLY A 239 3.55 -7.11 6.09
CA GLY A 239 2.12 -7.02 5.76
C GLY A 239 1.45 -8.39 5.78
N GLY A 240 1.12 -8.89 6.97
CA GLY A 240 0.66 -10.29 7.15
C GLY A 240 -0.73 -10.60 6.57
N ASP A 241 -1.53 -9.58 6.30
CA ASP A 241 -2.86 -9.64 5.65
C ASP A 241 -2.79 -9.51 4.12
N LEU A 242 -1.59 -9.31 3.60
CA LEU A 242 -1.37 -8.99 2.20
C LEU A 242 -1.13 -10.26 1.37
N GLY A 243 -1.68 -10.27 0.15
CA GLY A 243 -1.40 -11.32 -0.83
C GLY A 243 0.09 -11.47 -1.13
N SER A 244 0.45 -12.55 -1.83
CA SER A 244 1.84 -12.79 -2.24
C SER A 244 2.39 -11.66 -3.10
N ASN A 245 3.64 -11.25 -2.86
CA ASN A 245 4.32 -10.12 -3.52
C ASN A 245 3.55 -8.80 -3.39
N HIS A 246 3.32 -8.36 -2.17
CA HIS A 246 2.65 -7.09 -1.90
C HIS A 246 3.54 -6.14 -1.13
N PHE A 247 3.49 -4.85 -1.50
CA PHE A 247 4.19 -3.76 -0.84
C PHE A 247 3.18 -2.72 -0.39
N ASP A 248 2.96 -2.60 0.91
CA ASP A 248 2.15 -1.52 1.49
C ASP A 248 3.06 -0.32 1.75
N ILE A 249 2.97 0.70 0.89
CA ILE A 249 3.92 1.81 0.88
C ILE A 249 3.59 2.75 2.05
N GLN A 250 4.61 3.09 2.84
CA GLN A 250 4.44 4.04 3.95
C GLN A 250 4.25 5.46 3.40
N ILE A 251 3.04 5.98 3.56
CA ILE A 251 2.63 7.30 3.08
C ILE A 251 1.75 7.93 4.16
N PRO A 252 2.20 8.98 4.87
CA PRO A 252 1.33 9.70 5.81
C PRO A 252 0.04 10.17 5.14
N GLY A 253 -1.08 9.90 5.81
CA GLY A 253 -2.41 10.14 5.23
C GLY A 253 -2.83 9.08 4.21
N GLY A 254 -2.12 7.95 4.09
CA GLY A 254 -2.49 6.78 3.29
C GLY A 254 -3.58 5.90 3.90
N GLY A 255 -3.96 6.17 5.15
CA GLY A 255 -4.91 5.36 5.92
C GLY A 255 -4.18 4.58 7.02
N VAL A 256 -4.82 4.44 8.18
CA VAL A 256 -4.24 3.74 9.34
C VAL A 256 -4.46 2.22 9.26
N GLY A 257 -5.46 1.77 8.50
CA GLY A 257 -5.74 0.36 8.31
C GLY A 257 -6.25 -0.32 9.58
N ILE A 258 -5.72 -1.51 9.89
CA ILE A 258 -6.18 -2.33 11.02
C ILE A 258 -5.89 -1.64 12.35
N PHE A 259 -4.68 -1.09 12.50
CA PHE A 259 -4.24 -0.43 13.73
C PHE A 259 -4.36 1.09 13.62
N ASN A 260 -4.30 1.79 14.75
CA ASN A 260 -4.27 3.25 14.77
C ASN A 260 -3.42 3.74 15.94
N GLY A 261 -2.10 3.71 15.77
CA GLY A 261 -1.18 4.35 16.70
C GLY A 261 -1.17 5.87 16.57
N CYS A 262 -1.69 6.41 15.47
CA CYS A 262 -1.71 7.85 15.23
C CYS A 262 -2.65 8.58 16.19
N GLU A 263 -3.69 7.92 16.68
CA GLU A 263 -4.55 8.45 17.75
C GLU A 263 -3.73 8.69 19.03
N SER A 264 -2.91 7.72 19.46
CA SER A 264 -2.08 7.88 20.67
C SER A 264 -0.85 8.75 20.46
N GLN A 265 -0.28 8.78 19.24
CA GLN A 265 0.90 9.57 18.93
C GLN A 265 0.58 11.06 18.72
N TRP A 266 -0.45 11.34 17.91
CA TRP A 266 -0.70 12.65 17.32
C TRP A 266 -2.12 13.16 17.60
N ASN A 267 -2.89 12.45 18.42
CA ASN A 267 -4.31 12.75 18.65
C ASN A 267 -5.09 12.80 17.32
N ALA A 268 -4.74 11.93 16.38
CA ALA A 268 -5.47 11.77 15.12
C ALA A 268 -6.90 11.25 15.40
N PRO A 269 -7.85 11.47 14.48
CA PRO A 269 -9.18 10.86 14.59
C PRO A 269 -9.10 9.32 14.67
N SER A 270 -10.15 8.69 15.17
CA SER A 270 -10.20 7.22 15.35
C SER A 270 -10.12 6.44 14.03
N SER A 271 -10.42 7.07 12.89
CA SER A 271 -10.21 6.55 11.53
C SER A 271 -8.89 7.00 10.89
N GLY A 272 -8.06 7.79 11.58
CA GLY A 272 -6.95 8.54 10.99
C GLY A 272 -7.41 9.85 10.33
N TRP A 273 -6.51 10.51 9.59
CA TRP A 273 -6.79 11.82 8.95
C TRP A 273 -7.69 11.75 7.70
N GLY A 274 -8.32 10.62 7.42
CA GLY A 274 -9.22 10.43 6.29
C GLY A 274 -9.95 9.11 6.43
N GLU A 275 -10.19 8.42 5.32
CA GLU A 275 -10.74 7.07 5.35
C GLU A 275 -9.78 6.11 6.05
N ARG A 276 -10.33 5.17 6.84
CA ARG A 276 -9.51 4.20 7.58
C ARG A 276 -8.55 3.45 6.66
N TYR A 277 -9.02 3.08 5.48
CA TYR A 277 -8.25 2.49 4.40
C TYR A 277 -8.21 3.45 3.21
N GLY A 278 -7.01 3.80 2.74
CA GLY A 278 -6.82 4.74 1.63
C GLY A 278 -6.65 6.21 2.05
N GLY A 279 -7.07 6.57 3.27
CA GLY A 279 -6.75 7.84 3.91
C GLY A 279 -7.34 9.05 3.22
N LEU A 280 -6.52 10.09 3.07
CA LEU A 280 -6.90 11.34 2.42
C LEU A 280 -7.22 11.13 0.94
N THR A 281 -8.14 11.95 0.41
CA THR A 281 -8.50 11.96 -1.02
C THR A 281 -8.01 13.20 -1.76
N ASP A 282 -7.60 14.24 -1.03
CA ASP A 282 -7.14 15.51 -1.59
C ASP A 282 -5.88 16.03 -0.86
N VAL A 283 -5.01 16.72 -1.58
CA VAL A 283 -3.74 17.27 -1.07
C VAL A 283 -3.94 18.33 0.01
N SER A 284 -5.08 19.04 -0.01
CA SER A 284 -5.41 20.03 1.02
C SER A 284 -5.50 19.40 2.41
N GLY A 285 -5.98 18.15 2.52
CA GLY A 285 -6.03 17.44 3.80
C GLY A 285 -4.65 17.17 4.42
N CYS A 286 -3.56 17.30 3.67
CA CYS A 286 -2.21 17.22 4.25
C CYS A 286 -1.95 18.34 5.28
N SER A 287 -2.73 19.43 5.30
CA SER A 287 -2.61 20.45 6.35
C SER A 287 -3.10 19.99 7.71
N ASP A 288 -3.93 18.95 7.76
CA ASP A 288 -4.52 18.43 8.99
C ASP A 288 -3.60 17.42 9.71
N LEU A 289 -2.55 16.97 9.01
CA LEU A 289 -1.48 16.14 9.59
C LEU A 289 -0.48 17.01 10.38
N PRO A 290 0.21 16.41 11.37
CA PRO A 290 1.38 17.02 12.02
C PRO A 290 2.36 17.56 10.99
N LYS A 291 2.99 18.69 11.30
CA LYS A 291 3.85 19.41 10.36
C LYS A 291 4.96 18.53 9.78
N GLU A 292 5.46 17.63 10.62
CA GLU A 292 6.52 16.67 10.35
C GLU A 292 6.13 15.63 9.31
N LEU A 293 4.83 15.34 9.14
CA LEU A 293 4.30 14.32 8.24
C LEU A 293 3.74 14.87 6.91
N GLN A 294 3.67 16.19 6.78
CA GLN A 294 3.02 16.82 5.62
C GLN A 294 3.78 16.62 4.33
N ASP A 295 5.12 16.48 4.37
CA ASP A 295 5.93 16.37 3.17
C ASP A 295 5.75 14.99 2.51
N GLY A 296 5.74 13.90 3.30
CA GLY A 296 5.39 12.57 2.80
C GLY A 296 3.94 12.47 2.35
N CYS A 297 3.01 13.17 3.03
CA CYS A 297 1.63 13.29 2.56
C CYS A 297 1.55 13.98 1.20
N LYS A 298 2.22 15.12 1.02
CA LYS A 298 2.22 15.86 -0.26
C LYS A 298 2.93 15.10 -1.36
N TRP A 299 3.95 14.30 -1.04
CA TRP A 299 4.61 13.41 -2.00
C TRP A 299 3.60 12.49 -2.70
N ARG A 300 2.60 11.97 -1.95
CA ARG A 300 1.52 11.13 -2.49
C ARG A 300 0.80 11.80 -3.66
N PHE A 301 0.44 13.06 -3.51
CA PHE A 301 -0.34 13.78 -4.52
C PHE A 301 0.55 14.37 -5.62
N ASN A 302 1.81 14.67 -5.31
CA ASN A 302 2.73 15.34 -6.23
C ASN A 302 3.52 14.38 -7.12
N TRP A 303 4.40 13.56 -6.53
CA TRP A 303 5.26 12.67 -7.30
C TRP A 303 4.53 11.38 -7.66
N PHE A 304 3.82 10.81 -6.68
CA PHE A 304 3.06 9.57 -6.83
C PHE A 304 1.70 9.76 -7.52
N LYS A 305 1.34 11.01 -7.87
CA LYS A 305 0.14 11.39 -8.62
C LYS A 305 -1.18 10.84 -8.06
N ASN A 306 -1.23 10.61 -6.75
CA ASN A 306 -2.34 9.95 -6.05
C ASN A 306 -2.75 8.61 -6.69
N ALA A 307 -1.78 7.88 -7.26
CA ALA A 307 -2.01 6.58 -7.87
C ALA A 307 -2.67 5.63 -6.87
N ASN A 308 -3.76 4.98 -7.30
CA ASN A 308 -4.52 4.09 -6.43
C ASN A 308 -4.07 2.65 -6.63
N ASN A 309 -3.25 2.16 -5.70
CA ASN A 309 -2.77 0.77 -5.66
C ASN A 309 -2.15 0.32 -7.00
N PRO A 310 -1.17 1.05 -7.54
CA PRO A 310 -0.51 0.67 -8.78
C PRO A 310 0.13 -0.71 -8.67
N SER A 311 0.05 -1.48 -9.75
CA SER A 311 0.82 -2.72 -9.90
C SER A 311 2.29 -2.39 -10.15
N VAL A 312 3.17 -3.33 -9.81
CA VAL A 312 4.62 -3.16 -9.95
C VAL A 312 5.26 -4.44 -10.46
N SER A 313 6.33 -4.29 -11.22
CA SER A 313 7.40 -5.29 -11.23
C SER A 313 8.44 -4.88 -10.18
N PHE A 314 9.05 -5.84 -9.49
CA PHE A 314 10.05 -5.57 -8.47
C PHE A 314 11.29 -6.43 -8.63
N LYS A 315 12.40 -5.93 -8.10
CA LYS A 315 13.65 -6.70 -7.91
C LYS A 315 14.37 -6.25 -6.65
N GLU A 316 14.98 -7.21 -5.97
CA GLU A 316 15.82 -6.99 -4.79
C GLU A 316 17.12 -6.28 -5.21
N VAL A 317 17.49 -5.25 -4.46
CA VAL A 317 18.63 -4.38 -4.72
C VAL A 317 19.42 -4.13 -3.45
N THR A 318 20.69 -3.76 -3.59
CA THR A 318 21.47 -3.21 -2.46
C THR A 318 20.76 -1.97 -1.93
N CYS A 319 20.66 -1.80 -0.62
CA CYS A 319 20.02 -0.62 -0.07
C CYS A 319 20.83 0.66 -0.32
N PRO A 320 20.23 1.72 -0.91
CA PRO A 320 20.79 3.07 -0.88
C PRO A 320 21.14 3.51 0.54
N ALA A 321 22.26 4.20 0.71
CA ALA A 321 22.70 4.69 2.01
C ALA A 321 21.72 5.70 2.62
N GLU A 322 20.95 6.41 1.80
CA GLU A 322 19.91 7.35 2.23
C GLU A 322 18.79 6.65 2.99
N LEU A 323 18.42 5.42 2.60
CA LEU A 323 17.40 4.62 3.29
C LEU A 323 17.95 4.04 4.60
N THR A 324 19.11 3.39 4.55
CA THR A 324 19.68 2.74 5.74
C THR A 324 20.13 3.76 6.79
N LYS A 325 20.52 4.98 6.41
CA LYS A 325 20.82 6.07 7.35
C LYS A 325 19.58 6.52 8.13
N LYS A 326 18.39 6.48 7.52
CA LYS A 326 17.12 6.83 8.17
C LYS A 326 16.62 5.72 9.10
N THR A 327 16.79 4.45 8.73
CA THR A 327 16.32 3.35 9.58
C THR A 327 17.35 2.89 10.59
N GLY A 328 18.64 3.11 10.35
CA GLY A 328 19.73 2.47 11.10
C GLY A 328 19.89 0.98 10.81
N CYS A 329 19.09 0.41 9.90
CA CYS A 329 19.06 -1.02 9.62
C CYS A 329 19.69 -1.33 8.27
N SER A 330 20.69 -2.22 8.26
CA SER A 330 21.30 -2.77 7.05
C SER A 330 21.44 -4.29 7.21
N ARG A 331 21.16 -5.05 6.14
CA ARG A 331 21.40 -6.51 6.14
C ARG A 331 22.90 -6.80 6.08
N ASN A 332 23.33 -7.87 6.78
CA ASN A 332 24.72 -8.33 6.83
C ASN A 332 25.12 -9.15 5.58
#